data_AF-A0AA40RYL9-F1
#
_entry.id   AF-A0AA40RYL9-F1
#
_cell.length_a   1.000
_cell.length_b   1.000
_cell.length_c   1.000
_cell.angle_alpha   90.00
_cell.angle_beta   90.00
_cell.angle_gamma   90.00
#
_symmetry.space_group_name_H-M   'P 1'
#
loop_
_entity.id
_entity.type
_entity.pdbx_description
1 polymer ?
#
loop_
_entity_poly.entity_id
_entity_poly.type
_entity_poly.pdbx_seq_one_letter_code
_entity_poly.pdbx_strand_id
1 'polypeptide(L)'
;MSIKSIAQKQAIEQHARESEKTRVNVRSLNEECGIFGVWGCEDAAQLTYYGLHALQHRGQEGAGIVANNNGHLWQERGLGLLSDVFRDPERIK
;
A
#
# COMPACT_ATOMS: atom_id res chain seq x y z
N MET A 1 2.69 41.78 29.55
CA MET A 1 1.63 40.77 29.29
C MET A 1 1.45 40.61 27.78
N SER A 2 2.47 40.05 27.14
CA SER A 2 2.58 38.68 26.59
C SER A 2 1.99 38.51 25.19
N ILE A 3 2.57 39.25 24.24
CA ILE A 3 2.51 38.96 22.79
C ILE A 3 2.98 37.52 22.48
N LYS A 4 3.77 36.92 23.39
CA LYS A 4 4.22 35.52 23.31
C LYS A 4 3.07 34.50 23.33
N SER A 5 1.91 34.80 23.95
CA SER A 5 0.79 33.84 24.00
C SER A 5 -0.02 33.77 22.70
N ILE A 6 -0.05 34.86 21.92
CA ILE A 6 -0.75 34.90 20.63
C ILE A 6 0.03 34.10 19.58
N ALA A 7 1.35 34.27 19.52
CA ALA A 7 2.21 33.50 18.63
C ALA A 7 2.13 31.99 18.89
N GLN A 8 2.03 31.60 20.16
CA GLN A 8 1.93 30.18 20.56
C GLN A 8 0.55 29.58 20.25
N LYS A 9 -0.53 30.37 20.36
CA LYS A 9 -1.87 29.97 19.88
C LYS A 9 -1.93 29.82 18.36
N GLN A 10 -1.30 30.73 17.62
CA GLN A 10 -1.23 30.67 16.15
C GLN A 10 -0.43 29.45 15.67
N ALA A 11 0.67 29.10 16.35
CA ALA A 11 1.45 27.90 16.04
C ALA A 11 0.63 26.62 16.27
N ILE A 12 -0.10 26.51 17.39
CA ILE A 12 -0.95 25.33 17.68
C ILE A 12 -2.08 25.18 16.64
N GLU A 13 -2.70 26.29 16.22
CA GLU A 13 -3.72 26.28 15.17
C GLU A 13 -3.14 25.91 13.79
N GLN A 14 -1.91 26.30 13.48
CA GLN A 14 -1.23 25.93 12.24
C GLN A 14 -0.89 24.43 12.21
N HIS A 15 -0.38 23.87 13.32
CA HIS A 15 -0.12 22.43 13.44
C HIS A 15 -1.42 21.60 13.34
N ALA A 16 -2.54 22.09 13.90
CA ALA A 16 -3.85 21.46 13.75
C ALA A 16 -4.36 21.50 12.29
N ARG A 17 -4.10 22.61 11.56
CA ARG A 17 -4.47 22.73 10.14
C ARG A 17 -3.59 21.89 9.21
N GLU A 18 -2.31 21.71 9.53
CA GLU A 18 -1.41 20.85 8.75
C GLU A 18 -1.75 19.36 8.93
N SER A 19 -2.14 18.94 10.13
CA SER A 19 -2.60 17.57 10.40
C SER A 19 -3.93 17.23 9.72
N GLU A 20 -4.79 18.22 9.46
CA GLU A 20 -6.00 18.05 8.64
C GLU A 20 -5.68 18.00 7.13
N LYS A 21 -4.58 18.64 6.69
CA LYS A 21 -4.16 18.70 5.28
C LYS A 21 -3.60 17.37 4.77
N THR A 22 -3.19 16.46 5.66
CA THR A 22 -2.77 15.08 5.36
C THR A 22 -3.93 14.08 5.39
N ARG A 23 -5.19 14.54 5.30
CA ARG A 23 -6.32 13.63 5.10
C ARG A 23 -6.35 13.20 3.64
N VAL A 24 -5.79 12.03 3.36
CA VAL A 24 -5.94 11.34 2.08
C VAL A 24 -7.43 11.23 1.78
N ASN A 25 -7.90 11.92 0.74
CA ASN A 25 -9.27 11.84 0.28
C ASN A 25 -9.50 10.51 -0.43
N VAL A 26 -9.96 9.50 0.31
CA VAL A 26 -10.20 8.14 -0.18
C VAL A 26 -11.28 8.08 -1.29
N ARG A 27 -12.08 9.14 -1.46
CA ARG A 27 -13.22 9.17 -2.39
C ARG A 27 -12.85 9.34 -3.86
N SER A 28 -11.58 9.61 -4.22
CA SER A 28 -11.16 9.73 -5.63
C SER A 28 -10.33 8.56 -6.16
N LEU A 29 -10.19 7.47 -5.40
CA LEU A 29 -9.58 6.22 -5.85
C LEU A 29 -10.64 5.35 -6.53
N ASN A 30 -11.27 5.87 -7.59
CA ASN A 30 -12.32 5.17 -8.32
C ASN A 30 -11.76 4.23 -9.41
N GLU A 31 -10.53 3.77 -9.21
CA GLU A 31 -9.87 2.75 -10.01
C GLU A 31 -9.98 1.44 -9.25
N GLU A 32 -10.56 0.40 -9.86
CA GLU A 32 -10.83 -0.90 -9.23
C GLU A 32 -9.52 -1.69 -9.00
N CYS A 33 -8.58 -1.17 -8.23
CA CYS A 33 -7.35 -1.89 -7.87
C CYS A 33 -7.55 -2.66 -6.56
N GLY A 34 -7.05 -3.90 -6.50
CA GLY A 34 -7.03 -4.72 -5.29
C GLY A 34 -5.69 -4.65 -4.58
N ILE A 35 -5.69 -4.57 -3.24
CA ILE A 35 -4.48 -4.67 -2.42
C ILE A 35 -4.67 -5.82 -1.42
N PHE A 36 -3.62 -6.62 -1.25
CA PHE A 36 -3.58 -7.69 -0.26
C PHE A 36 -2.18 -7.74 0.38
N GLY A 37 -2.10 -8.08 1.66
CA GLY A 37 -0.84 -8.17 2.38
C GLY A 37 -0.89 -9.13 3.56
N VAL A 38 0.24 -9.79 3.81
CA VAL A 38 0.40 -10.77 4.89
C VAL A 38 1.65 -10.41 5.69
N TRP A 39 1.57 -10.59 7.02
CA TRP A 39 2.67 -10.31 7.93
C TRP A 39 2.84 -11.44 8.94
N GLY A 40 4.09 -11.74 9.32
CA GLY A 40 4.40 -12.72 10.36
C GLY A 40 4.13 -14.17 9.95
N CYS A 41 4.22 -14.48 8.66
CA CYS A 41 4.04 -15.81 8.10
C CYS A 41 5.20 -16.13 7.16
N GLU A 42 5.68 -17.37 7.19
CA GLU A 42 6.77 -17.84 6.32
C GLU A 42 6.35 -17.82 4.84
N ASP A 43 5.11 -18.22 4.55
CA ASP A 43 4.56 -18.27 3.18
C ASP A 43 3.83 -16.97 2.77
N ALA A 44 4.23 -15.82 3.34
CA ALA A 44 3.54 -14.54 3.15
C ALA A 44 3.36 -14.16 1.66
N ALA A 45 4.38 -14.41 0.83
CA ALA A 45 4.33 -14.10 -0.60
C ALA A 45 3.34 -14.99 -1.36
N GLN A 46 3.28 -16.28 -1.03
CA GLN A 46 2.38 -17.22 -1.67
C GLN A 46 0.92 -17.02 -1.24
N LEU A 47 0.69 -16.72 0.05
CA LEU A 47 -0.62 -16.29 0.52
C LEU A 47 -1.05 -14.97 -0.13
N THR A 48 -0.09 -14.06 -0.37
CA THR A 48 -0.37 -12.81 -1.09
C THR A 48 -0.79 -13.07 -2.53
N TYR A 49 -0.15 -14.00 -3.23
CA TYR A 49 -0.57 -14.43 -4.55
C TYR A 49 -2.02 -14.93 -4.55
N TYR A 50 -2.41 -15.83 -3.64
CA TYR A 50 -3.78 -16.33 -3.59
C TYR A 50 -4.80 -15.24 -3.22
N GLY A 51 -4.43 -14.33 -2.31
CA GLY A 51 -5.24 -13.17 -1.96
C GLY A 51 -5.48 -12.24 -3.15
N LEU A 52 -4.42 -11.92 -3.90
CA LEU A 52 -4.53 -11.12 -5.13
C LEU A 52 -5.32 -11.85 -6.22
N HIS A 53 -5.18 -13.16 -6.33
CA HIS A 53 -5.95 -13.96 -7.27
C HIS A 53 -7.46 -13.87 -6.97
N ALA A 54 -7.84 -13.93 -5.69
CA ALA A 54 -9.23 -13.74 -5.28
C ALA A 54 -9.75 -12.32 -5.60
N LEU A 55 -8.88 -11.31 -5.61
CA LEU A 55 -9.19 -9.92 -5.93
C LEU A 55 -9.07 -9.56 -7.42
N GLN A 56 -8.70 -10.50 -8.30
CA GLN A 56 -8.45 -10.23 -9.73
C GLN A 56 -9.68 -9.64 -10.46
N HIS A 57 -10.89 -9.86 -9.94
CA HIS A 57 -12.11 -9.27 -10.47
C HIS A 57 -12.16 -7.74 -10.35
N ARG A 58 -11.27 -7.13 -9.55
CA ARG A 58 -11.14 -5.67 -9.44
C ARG A 58 -10.30 -5.11 -10.59
N GLY A 59 -9.14 -5.68 -10.88
CA GLY A 59 -8.26 -5.17 -11.94
C GLY A 59 -7.51 -6.29 -12.66
N GLN A 60 -7.35 -6.16 -13.97
CA GLN A 60 -6.72 -7.17 -14.86
C GLN A 60 -5.56 -6.59 -15.69
N GLU A 61 -5.27 -5.31 -15.52
CA GLU A 61 -4.28 -4.58 -16.32
C GLU A 61 -2.84 -4.90 -15.93
N GLY A 62 -2.63 -5.29 -14.67
CA GLY A 62 -1.34 -5.68 -14.14
C GLY A 62 -1.43 -6.20 -12.72
N ALA A 63 -0.33 -6.79 -12.26
CA ALA A 63 -0.20 -7.29 -10.89
C ALA A 63 1.26 -7.19 -10.42
N GLY A 64 1.44 -7.18 -9.10
CA GLY A 64 2.76 -7.20 -8.50
C GLY A 64 2.73 -7.60 -7.04
N ILE A 65 3.83 -8.21 -6.59
CA ILE A 65 4.07 -8.65 -5.22
C ILE A 65 5.45 -8.14 -4.82
N VAL A 66 5.53 -7.60 -3.61
CA VAL A 66 6.79 -7.29 -2.94
C VAL A 66 6.80 -8.06 -1.63
N ALA A 67 7.87 -8.79 -1.37
CA ALA A 67 8.04 -9.59 -0.17
C ALA A 67 9.35 -9.20 0.52
N ASN A 68 9.39 -9.32 1.84
CA ASN A 68 10.58 -9.06 2.63
C ASN A 68 11.12 -10.38 3.17
N ASN A 69 12.37 -10.68 2.80
CA ASN A 69 13.14 -11.77 3.37
C ASN A 69 14.31 -11.19 4.18
N ASN A 70 14.19 -11.16 5.50
CA ASN A 70 15.25 -10.75 6.43
C ASN A 70 15.88 -9.38 6.10
N GLY A 71 15.05 -8.41 5.70
CA GLY A 71 15.48 -7.06 5.31
C GLY A 71 15.81 -6.91 3.83
N HIS A 72 15.83 -8.00 3.05
CA HIS A 72 15.96 -7.96 1.60
C HIS A 72 14.58 -7.97 0.95
N LEU A 73 14.29 -6.93 0.16
CA LEU A 73 13.04 -6.86 -0.58
C LEU A 73 13.18 -7.58 -1.92
N TRP A 74 12.37 -8.60 -2.10
CA TRP A 74 12.11 -9.20 -3.40
C TRP A 74 10.87 -8.55 -4.03
N GLN A 75 10.89 -8.36 -5.35
CA GLN A 75 9.77 -7.80 -6.08
C GLN A 75 9.60 -8.49 -7.44
N GLU A 76 8.36 -8.68 -7.83
CA GLU A 76 7.98 -9.05 -9.18
C GLU A 76 6.66 -8.39 -9.54
N ARG A 77 6.61 -7.83 -10.75
CA ARG A 77 5.45 -7.10 -11.26
C ARG A 77 5.43 -7.13 -12.79
N GLY A 78 4.24 -7.04 -13.36
CA GLY A 78 4.06 -7.03 -14.80
C GLY A 78 2.65 -6.62 -15.20
N LEU A 79 2.45 -6.52 -16.51
CA LEU A 79 1.14 -6.26 -17.11
C LEU A 79 0.37 -7.57 -17.29
N GLY A 80 -0.95 -7.47 -17.31
CA GLY A 80 -1.86 -8.60 -17.49
C GLY A 80 -2.27 -9.29 -16.19
N LEU A 81 -2.77 -10.53 -16.34
CA LEU A 81 -3.30 -11.32 -15.23
C LEU A 81 -2.19 -11.70 -14.24
N LEU A 82 -2.55 -11.90 -12.98
CA LEU A 82 -1.62 -12.37 -11.96
C LEU A 82 -0.92 -13.67 -12.38
N SER A 83 -1.65 -14.62 -12.97
CA SER A 83 -1.07 -15.88 -13.46
C SER A 83 -0.08 -15.70 -14.61
N ASP A 84 -0.17 -14.61 -15.37
CA ASP A 84 0.78 -14.28 -16.43
C ASP A 84 2.05 -13.63 -15.89
N VAL A 85 1.91 -12.80 -14.86
CA VAL A 85 3.05 -12.17 -14.17
C VAL A 85 3.85 -13.22 -13.39
N PHE A 86 3.16 -14.16 -12.73
CA PHE A 86 3.78 -15.17 -11.86
C PHE A 86 3.66 -16.59 -12.45
N ARG A 87 4.13 -16.77 -13.69
CA ARG A 87 4.05 -18.08 -14.41
C ARG A 87 4.90 -19.18 -13.80
N ASP A 88 5.99 -18.81 -13.15
CA ASP A 88 6.91 -19.72 -12.50
C ASP A 88 6.70 -19.62 -10.98
N PRO A 89 6.05 -20.61 -10.35
CA PRO A 89 5.79 -20.60 -8.92
C PRO A 89 7.06 -20.51 -8.08
N GLU A 90 8.21 -20.99 -8.58
CA GLU A 90 9.48 -20.93 -7.85
C GLU A 90 10.03 -19.51 -7.71
N ARG A 91 9.48 -18.56 -8.47
CA ARG A 91 9.88 -17.16 -8.40
C ARG A 91 9.21 -16.39 -7.28
N ILE A 92 8.10 -16.89 -6.72
CA ILE A 92 7.43 -16.26 -5.58
C ILE A 92 8.24 -16.57 -4.30
N LYS A 93 8.88 -15.55 -3.73
CA LYS A 93 9.78 -15.66 -2.56
C LYS A 93 9.23 -14.96 -1.33
#